data_AF-V9SC98-F1
#
_entry.id   AF-V9SC98-F1
#
_cell.length_a   1.000
_cell.length_b   1.000
_cell.length_c   1.000
_cell.angle_alpha   90.00
_cell.angle_beta   90.00
_cell.angle_gamma   90.00
#
_symmetry.space_group_name_H-M   'P 1'
#
loop_
_entity.id
_entity.type
_entity.pdbx_description
1 polymer ?
#
loop_
_entity_poly.entity_id
_entity_poly.type
_entity_poly.pdbx_seq_one_letter_code
_entity_poly.pdbx_strand_id
1 'polypeptide(L)'
;PSRFPNLLVNGAAGIAVGMATNIPPHQLGEIIDGVLAVSENKDITIQELTEFIPGPDFPTAGQILGRSGIRKAYESGRGSITIRAKAEIEETPSGKERILVTELPYQVNKARLIEKIADLVRDKKIEGITDLRDESDRNGMRIVIEIRRDANAHVI
;
A
#
# COMPACT_ATOMS: atom_id res chain seq x y z
N PRO A 1 -30.58 -3.27 8.17
CA PRO A 1 -29.78 -3.76 7.01
C PRO A 1 -28.47 -2.97 6.92
N SER A 2 -27.37 -3.55 6.41
CA SER A 2 -26.01 -2.97 6.49
C SER A 2 -25.64 -2.49 7.91
N ARG A 3 -25.56 -3.43 8.86
CA ARG A 3 -25.34 -3.11 10.29
C ARG A 3 -23.96 -2.51 10.60
N PHE A 4 -23.08 -2.45 9.61
CA PHE A 4 -21.80 -1.76 9.68
C PHE A 4 -21.59 -0.93 8.39
N PRO A 5 -20.74 0.11 8.43
CA PRO A 5 -20.52 1.05 7.33
C PRO A 5 -19.66 0.43 6.19
N ASN A 6 -20.25 -0.54 5.48
CA ASN A 6 -19.56 -1.38 4.50
C ASN A 6 -18.87 -0.63 3.36
N LEU A 7 -19.41 0.51 2.92
CA LEU A 7 -18.85 1.28 1.79
C LEU A 7 -17.42 1.72 2.05
N LEU A 8 -17.12 2.24 3.25
CA LEU A 8 -15.78 2.70 3.59
C LEU A 8 -14.89 1.54 4.04
N VAL A 9 -15.46 0.57 4.77
CA VAL A 9 -14.72 -0.58 5.29
C VAL A 9 -14.14 -1.43 4.16
N ASN A 10 -14.96 -1.81 3.18
CA ASN A 10 -14.50 -2.64 2.07
C ASN A 10 -14.05 -1.83 0.84
N GLY A 11 -14.35 -0.54 0.81
CA GLY A 11 -14.12 0.30 -0.36
C GLY A 11 -15.05 -0.05 -1.52
N ALA A 12 -14.82 0.62 -2.65
CA ALA A 12 -15.54 0.37 -3.90
C ALA A 12 -14.71 0.85 -5.08
N ALA A 13 -14.55 0.01 -6.10
CA ALA A 13 -13.94 0.39 -7.37
C ALA A 13 -14.90 0.07 -8.51
N GLY A 14 -15.06 0.99 -9.46
CA GLY A 14 -15.97 0.79 -10.57
C GLY A 14 -15.86 1.87 -11.65
N ILE A 15 -16.11 1.47 -12.89
CA ILE A 15 -16.15 2.37 -14.04
C ILE A 15 -17.56 2.32 -14.62
N ALA A 16 -18.14 3.49 -14.82
CA ALA A 16 -19.45 3.67 -15.47
C ALA A 16 -19.31 4.66 -16.64
N VAL A 17 -20.42 4.94 -17.33
CA VAL A 17 -20.41 5.86 -18.47
C VAL A 17 -20.29 7.30 -17.97
N GLY A 18 -19.16 7.94 -18.28
CA GLY A 18 -18.90 9.34 -17.90
C GLY A 18 -18.43 9.54 -16.44
N MET A 19 -18.28 8.47 -15.65
CA MET A 19 -17.81 8.55 -14.27
C MET A 19 -17.06 7.29 -13.82
N ALA A 20 -16.22 7.43 -12.81
CA ALA A 20 -15.54 6.32 -12.16
C ALA A 20 -15.52 6.55 -10.64
N THR A 21 -15.45 5.46 -9.89
CA THR A 21 -15.29 5.47 -8.43
C THR A 21 -14.09 4.62 -8.04
N ASN A 22 -13.35 5.10 -7.04
CA ASN A 22 -12.28 4.36 -6.40
C ASN A 22 -12.17 4.82 -4.94
N ILE A 23 -12.81 4.08 -4.05
CA ILE A 23 -12.86 4.30 -2.61
C ILE A 23 -11.99 3.20 -1.99
N PRO A 24 -10.91 3.56 -1.28
CA PRO A 24 -10.07 2.57 -0.63
C PRO A 24 -10.74 1.98 0.63
N PRO A 25 -10.37 0.77 1.05
CA PRO A 25 -10.83 0.17 2.31
C PRO A 25 -10.29 0.92 3.53
N HIS A 26 -10.98 0.78 4.66
CA HIS A 26 -10.66 1.41 5.94
C HIS A 26 -10.88 0.41 7.08
N GLN A 27 -10.25 0.70 8.21
CA GLN A 27 -10.34 -0.14 9.38
C GLN A 27 -11.75 -0.04 10.00
N LEU A 28 -12.36 -1.20 10.32
CA LEU A 28 -13.76 -1.27 10.76
C LEU A 28 -14.06 -0.45 12.04
N GLY A 29 -13.22 -0.59 13.06
CA GLY A 29 -13.29 0.14 14.32
C GLY A 29 -13.14 1.65 14.12
N GLU A 30 -12.13 2.09 13.36
CA GLU A 30 -11.92 3.51 13.05
C GLU A 30 -13.16 4.15 12.39
N ILE A 31 -13.76 3.45 11.42
CA ILE A 31 -14.99 3.94 10.79
C ILE A 31 -16.17 3.93 11.78
N ILE A 32 -16.29 2.92 12.65
CA ILE A 32 -17.33 2.91 13.69
C ILE A 32 -17.14 4.09 14.65
N ASP A 33 -15.92 4.35 15.11
CA ASP A 33 -15.59 5.46 15.99
C ASP A 33 -15.89 6.80 15.34
N GLY A 34 -15.55 6.96 14.06
CA GLY A 34 -15.93 8.15 13.29
C GLY A 34 -17.45 8.31 13.16
N VAL A 35 -18.20 7.23 12.95
CA VAL A 35 -19.68 7.27 12.91
C VAL A 35 -20.27 7.67 14.27
N LEU A 36 -19.71 7.16 15.37
CA LEU A 36 -20.12 7.55 16.72
C LEU A 36 -19.81 9.03 16.99
N ALA A 37 -18.63 9.51 16.59
CA ALA A 37 -18.25 10.92 16.73
C ALA A 37 -19.21 11.88 15.99
N VAL A 38 -19.61 11.54 14.76
CA VAL A 38 -20.65 12.30 14.02
C VAL A 38 -22.01 12.24 14.71
N SER A 39 -22.33 11.12 15.36
CA SER A 39 -23.61 10.96 16.07
C SER A 39 -23.71 11.84 17.31
N GLU A 40 -22.58 12.06 17.99
CA GLU A 40 -22.49 12.91 19.19
C GLU A 40 -22.33 14.39 18.85
N ASN A 41 -21.61 14.72 17.77
CA ASN A 41 -21.40 16.08 17.30
C ASN A 41 -21.70 16.20 15.80
N LYS A 42 -22.85 16.80 15.46
CA LYS A 42 -23.28 17.00 14.06
C LYS A 42 -22.45 18.03 13.30
N ASP A 43 -21.76 18.91 14.01
CA ASP A 43 -20.93 19.98 13.42
C ASP A 43 -19.45 19.58 13.37
N ILE A 44 -19.13 18.31 13.65
CA ILE A 44 -17.76 17.79 13.58
C ILE A 44 -17.15 18.04 12.20
N THR A 45 -15.95 18.60 12.20
CA THR A 45 -15.22 18.92 10.98
C THR A 45 -14.51 17.69 10.41
N ILE A 46 -14.15 17.72 9.13
CA ILE A 46 -13.34 16.66 8.51
C ILE A 46 -11.99 16.52 9.21
N GLN A 47 -11.41 17.64 9.66
CA GLN A 47 -10.14 17.64 10.37
C GLN A 47 -10.25 16.90 11.71
N GLU A 48 -11.32 17.10 12.46
CA GLU A 48 -11.60 16.35 13.70
C GLU A 48 -11.91 14.87 13.41
N LEU A 49 -12.66 14.57 12.35
CA LEU A 49 -12.93 13.17 11.94
C LEU A 49 -11.66 12.40 11.57
N THR A 50 -10.62 13.09 11.12
CA THR A 50 -9.34 12.46 10.78
C THR A 50 -8.60 11.93 12.02
N GLU A 51 -8.92 12.42 13.22
CA GLU A 51 -8.39 11.86 14.48
C GLU A 51 -8.95 10.46 14.76
N PHE A 52 -10.19 10.19 14.33
CA PHE A 52 -10.83 8.87 14.44
C PHE A 52 -10.56 7.96 13.25
N ILE A 53 -10.45 8.56 12.05
CA ILE A 53 -10.20 7.85 10.79
C ILE A 53 -8.91 8.43 10.16
N PRO A 54 -7.72 7.99 10.59
CA PRO A 54 -6.45 8.57 10.16
C PRO A 54 -6.17 8.40 8.67
N GLY A 55 -6.73 7.35 8.05
CA GLY A 55 -6.48 7.03 6.67
C GLY A 55 -7.10 5.71 6.22
N PRO A 56 -6.86 5.32 4.96
CA PRO A 56 -7.19 3.98 4.48
C PRO A 56 -6.38 2.89 5.18
N ASP A 57 -6.99 1.71 5.29
CA ASP A 57 -6.36 0.49 5.79
C ASP A 57 -6.49 -0.61 4.75
N PHE A 58 -5.38 -0.94 4.09
CA PHE A 58 -5.37 -1.89 3.00
C PHE A 58 -5.19 -3.31 3.50
N PRO A 59 -5.93 -4.30 2.98
CA PRO A 59 -5.78 -5.70 3.39
C PRO A 59 -4.42 -6.30 3.02
N THR A 60 -3.69 -5.66 2.09
CA THR A 60 -2.33 -6.04 1.71
C THR A 60 -1.26 -5.31 2.55
N ALA A 61 -1.67 -4.54 3.56
CA ALA A 61 -0.84 -3.63 4.32
C ALA A 61 -0.08 -2.66 3.38
N GLY A 62 1.25 -2.56 3.54
CA GLY A 62 2.08 -1.60 2.86
C GLY A 62 2.16 -0.26 3.59
N GLN A 63 2.84 0.69 2.95
CA GLN A 63 3.11 1.99 3.57
C GLN A 63 2.48 3.11 2.77
N ILE A 64 1.62 3.91 3.41
CA ILE A 64 1.12 5.14 2.83
C ILE A 64 2.15 6.25 3.03
N LEU A 65 2.55 6.90 1.95
CA LEU A 65 3.53 8.00 1.98
C LEU A 65 2.82 9.35 2.10
N GLY A 66 2.92 9.93 3.30
CA GLY A 66 2.35 11.24 3.60
C GLY A 66 0.84 11.23 3.83
N ARG A 67 0.33 12.34 4.37
CA ARG A 67 -1.09 12.48 4.77
C ARG A 67 -1.86 13.52 3.97
N SER A 68 -1.18 14.33 3.16
CA SER A 68 -1.82 15.40 2.38
C SER A 68 -2.85 14.87 1.37
N GLY A 69 -2.54 13.73 0.74
CA GLY A 69 -3.43 13.04 -0.19
C GLY A 69 -4.72 12.55 0.47
N ILE A 70 -4.61 11.99 1.68
CA ILE A 70 -5.73 11.52 2.49
C ILE A 70 -6.64 12.70 2.85
N ARG A 71 -6.06 13.77 3.41
CA ARG A 71 -6.83 14.96 3.82
C ARG A 71 -7.63 15.54 2.65
N LYS A 72 -6.97 15.72 1.50
CA LYS A 72 -7.62 16.23 0.29
C LYS A 72 -8.73 15.29 -0.21
N ALA A 73 -8.52 13.98 -0.13
CA ALA A 73 -9.53 12.99 -0.50
C ALA A 73 -10.76 13.06 0.41
N TYR A 74 -10.58 13.21 1.71
CA TYR A 74 -11.69 13.33 2.65
C TYR A 74 -12.46 14.65 2.49
N GLU A 75 -11.76 15.76 2.24
CA GLU A 75 -12.40 17.07 2.08
C GLU A 75 -13.15 17.22 0.75
N SER A 76 -12.63 16.63 -0.34
CA SER A 76 -13.14 16.89 -1.70
C SER A 76 -13.71 15.66 -2.42
N GLY A 77 -13.62 14.47 -1.81
CA GLY A 77 -13.90 13.18 -2.46
C GLY A 77 -12.86 12.78 -3.51
N ARG A 78 -11.79 13.57 -3.71
CA ARG A 78 -10.72 13.30 -4.68
C ARG A 78 -9.35 13.59 -4.11
N GLY A 79 -8.46 12.61 -4.17
CA GLY A 79 -7.07 12.78 -3.77
C GLY A 79 -6.20 11.67 -4.36
N SER A 80 -4.89 11.90 -4.34
CA SER A 80 -3.90 10.90 -4.74
C SER A 80 -3.13 10.48 -3.50
N ILE A 81 -3.07 9.18 -3.24
CA ILE A 81 -2.35 8.61 -2.12
C ILE A 81 -1.28 7.69 -2.71
N THR A 82 -0.04 7.88 -2.30
CA THR A 82 1.07 7.03 -2.73
C THR A 82 1.21 5.88 -1.75
N ILE A 83 1.13 4.65 -2.26
CA ILE A 83 1.34 3.43 -1.48
C ILE A 83 2.66 2.81 -1.92
N ARG A 84 3.51 2.46 -0.96
CA ARG A 84 4.81 1.83 -1.16
C ARG A 84 4.81 0.43 -0.57
N ALA A 85 5.49 -0.48 -1.25
CA ALA A 85 5.81 -1.79 -0.69
C ALA A 85 6.65 -1.64 0.59
N LYS A 86 6.43 -2.53 1.57
CA LYS A 86 7.33 -2.58 2.73
C LYS A 86 8.53 -3.43 2.34
N ALA A 87 9.69 -2.79 2.35
CA ALA A 87 10.94 -3.42 1.99
C ALA A 87 12.04 -3.05 3.00
N GLU A 88 12.90 -4.01 3.29
CA GLU A 88 14.03 -3.87 4.19
C GLU A 88 15.30 -4.36 3.48
N ILE A 89 16.42 -3.71 3.76
CA ILE A 89 17.73 -4.11 3.24
C ILE A 89 18.44 -4.91 4.33
N GLU A 90 18.88 -6.11 3.99
CA GLU A 90 19.66 -6.97 4.86
C GLU A 90 21.04 -7.23 4.26
N GLU A 91 22.06 -7.25 5.12
CA GLU A 91 23.39 -7.71 4.73
C GLU A 91 23.53 -9.21 5.03
N THR A 92 23.94 -9.98 4.03
CA THR A 92 24.21 -11.41 4.19
C THR A 92 25.58 -11.63 4.85
N PRO A 93 25.83 -12.80 5.47
CA PRO A 93 27.15 -13.14 6.02
C PRO A 93 28.30 -13.09 4.99
N SER A 94 27.96 -13.14 3.70
CA SER A 94 28.90 -13.03 2.60
C SER A 94 29.28 -11.58 2.24
N GLY A 95 28.74 -10.58 2.94
CA GLY A 95 28.91 -9.15 2.66
C GLY A 95 28.17 -8.69 1.40
N LYS A 96 27.12 -9.40 0.98
CA LYS A 96 26.20 -8.98 -0.09
C LYS A 96 24.93 -8.41 0.51
N GLU A 97 24.42 -7.33 -0.04
CA GLU A 97 23.10 -6.79 0.31
C GLU A 97 21.98 -7.54 -0.41
N ARG A 98 20.82 -7.61 0.23
CA ARG A 98 19.57 -8.08 -0.37
C ARG A 98 18.41 -7.19 0.04
N ILE A 99 17.48 -6.95 -0.87
CA ILE A 99 16.22 -6.27 -0.59
C ILE A 99 15.16 -7.35 -0.32
N LEU A 100 14.53 -7.27 0.84
CA LEU A 100 13.43 -8.12 1.25
C LEU A 100 12.13 -7.35 1.21
N VAL A 101 11.21 -7.75 0.34
CA VAL A 101 9.87 -7.17 0.27
C VAL A 101 8.89 -8.09 0.98
N THR A 102 8.19 -7.56 1.98
CA THR A 102 7.28 -8.33 2.86
C THR A 102 5.81 -7.97 2.65
N GLU A 103 5.52 -6.78 2.12
CA GLU A 103 4.17 -6.29 1.86
C GLU A 103 4.13 -5.55 0.52
N LEU A 104 3.04 -5.68 -0.23
CA LEU A 104 2.84 -5.01 -1.52
C LEU A 104 1.69 -4.01 -1.47
N PRO A 105 1.73 -2.97 -2.32
CA PRO A 105 0.60 -2.05 -2.46
C PRO A 105 -0.69 -2.78 -2.88
N TYR A 106 -1.82 -2.20 -2.48
CA TYR A 106 -3.14 -2.74 -2.80
C TYR A 106 -3.35 -2.89 -4.31
N GLN A 107 -3.98 -4.00 -4.71
CA GLN A 107 -4.23 -4.39 -6.11
C GLN A 107 -2.98 -4.66 -6.97
N VAL A 108 -1.78 -4.71 -6.39
CA VAL A 108 -0.58 -5.14 -7.12
C VAL A 108 -0.51 -6.66 -7.21
N ASN A 109 -0.37 -7.18 -8.43
CA ASN A 109 -0.16 -8.61 -8.65
C ASN A 109 1.33 -8.96 -8.47
N LYS A 110 1.64 -9.81 -7.49
CA LYS A 110 3.01 -10.25 -7.17
C LYS A 110 3.74 -10.87 -8.36
N ALA A 111 3.12 -11.80 -9.08
CA ALA A 111 3.77 -12.49 -10.19
C ALA A 111 4.13 -11.51 -11.32
N ARG A 112 3.20 -10.60 -11.66
CA ARG A 112 3.45 -9.54 -12.65
C ARG A 112 4.53 -8.55 -12.20
N LEU A 113 4.61 -8.25 -10.91
CA LEU A 113 5.69 -7.41 -10.37
C LEU A 113 7.04 -8.07 -10.55
N ILE A 114 7.17 -9.35 -10.18
CA ILE A 114 8.41 -10.12 -10.30
C ILE A 114 8.82 -10.25 -11.77
N GLU A 115 7.88 -10.58 -12.65
CA GLU A 115 8.11 -10.63 -14.10
C GLU A 115 8.61 -9.29 -14.62
N LYS A 116 7.98 -8.18 -14.19
CA LYS A 116 8.38 -6.84 -14.60
C LYS A 116 9.80 -6.48 -14.14
N ILE A 117 10.18 -6.84 -12.90
CA ILE A 117 11.55 -6.62 -12.41
C ILE A 117 12.53 -7.44 -13.24
N ALA A 118 12.24 -8.72 -13.49
CA ALA A 118 13.10 -9.58 -14.31
C ALA A 118 13.31 -9.05 -15.73
N ASP A 119 12.25 -8.51 -16.35
CA ASP A 119 12.34 -7.85 -17.66
C ASP A 119 13.24 -6.62 -17.61
N LEU A 120 13.09 -5.76 -16.59
CA LEU A 120 13.92 -4.56 -16.44
C LEU A 120 15.40 -4.88 -16.23
N VAL A 121 15.71 -6.00 -15.54
CA VAL A 121 17.08 -6.50 -15.38
C VAL A 121 17.62 -7.04 -16.70
N ARG A 122 16.82 -7.83 -17.43
CA ARG A 122 17.19 -8.39 -18.74
C ARG A 122 17.46 -7.30 -19.78
N ASP A 123 16.63 -6.26 -19.78
CA ASP A 123 16.75 -5.08 -20.65
C ASP A 123 17.88 -4.12 -20.22
N LYS A 124 18.62 -4.45 -19.15
CA LYS A 124 19.66 -3.60 -18.55
C LYS A 124 19.19 -2.19 -18.17
N LYS A 125 17.90 -2.05 -17.85
CA LYS A 125 17.34 -0.82 -17.30
C LYS A 125 17.60 -0.70 -15.80
N ILE A 126 17.66 -1.85 -15.13
CA ILE A 126 18.12 -1.97 -13.75
C ILE A 126 19.34 -2.89 -13.77
N GLU A 127 20.47 -2.38 -13.30
CA GLU A 127 21.71 -3.15 -13.17
C GLU A 127 22.01 -3.41 -11.69
N GLY A 128 22.75 -4.48 -11.40
CA GLY A 128 23.18 -4.82 -10.04
C GLY A 128 22.32 -5.87 -9.33
N ILE A 129 21.15 -6.24 -9.85
CA ILE A 129 20.39 -7.40 -9.36
C ILE A 129 21.05 -8.69 -9.86
N THR A 130 21.47 -9.56 -8.93
CA THR A 130 22.09 -10.85 -9.26
C THR A 130 21.09 -12.00 -9.25
N ASP A 131 20.06 -11.92 -8.40
CA ASP A 131 19.02 -12.94 -8.33
C ASP A 131 17.70 -12.35 -7.83
N LEU A 132 16.58 -12.96 -8.23
CA LEU A 132 15.22 -12.55 -7.85
C LEU A 132 14.39 -13.80 -7.54
N ARG A 133 13.94 -13.93 -6.29
CA ARG A 133 13.22 -15.12 -5.81
C ARG A 133 11.92 -14.76 -5.08
N ASP A 134 10.90 -15.59 -5.30
CA ASP A 134 9.68 -15.59 -4.50
C ASP A 134 9.78 -16.67 -3.43
N GLU A 135 10.03 -16.26 -2.19
CA GLU A 135 10.12 -17.14 -1.01
C GLU A 135 8.83 -17.07 -0.18
N SER A 136 7.72 -16.63 -0.77
CA SER A 136 6.43 -16.56 -0.08
C SER A 136 5.90 -17.96 0.23
N ASP A 137 5.34 -18.12 1.42
CA ASP A 137 4.75 -19.37 1.89
C ASP A 137 3.30 -19.15 2.40
N ARG A 138 2.77 -20.12 3.17
CA ARG A 138 1.43 -20.00 3.77
C ARG A 138 1.37 -18.99 4.93
N ASN A 139 2.52 -18.62 5.50
CA ASN A 139 2.62 -17.78 6.68
C ASN A 139 2.90 -16.32 6.32
N GLY A 140 3.38 -16.04 5.12
CA GLY A 140 3.62 -14.67 4.67
C GLY A 140 4.16 -14.54 3.25
N MET A 141 4.15 -13.30 2.78
CA MET A 141 4.77 -12.92 1.52
C MET A 141 6.24 -12.57 1.75
N ARG A 142 7.13 -13.05 0.87
CA ARG A 142 8.55 -12.71 0.89
C ARG A 142 9.12 -12.71 -0.52
N ILE A 143 9.50 -11.56 -1.03
CA ILE A 143 10.26 -11.44 -2.29
C ILE A 143 11.69 -11.05 -1.94
N VAL A 144 12.64 -11.80 -2.48
CA VAL A 144 14.07 -11.60 -2.24
C VAL A 144 14.74 -11.11 -3.51
N ILE A 145 15.41 -9.97 -3.42
CA ILE A 145 16.19 -9.39 -4.51
C ILE A 145 17.65 -9.35 -4.04
N GLU A 146 18.50 -10.19 -4.62
CA GLU A 146 19.93 -10.18 -4.30
C GLU A 146 20.67 -9.16 -5.14
N ILE A 147 21.58 -8.42 -4.48
CA ILE A 147 22.33 -7.34 -5.10
C ILE A 147 23.82 -7.74 -5.21
N ARG A 148 24.47 -7.29 -6.29
CA ARG A 148 25.91 -7.46 -6.52
C ARG A 148 26.69 -6.59 -5.52
N ARG A 149 27.87 -7.05 -5.09
CA ARG A 149 28.66 -6.38 -4.03
C ARG A 149 29.07 -4.93 -4.29
N ASP A 150 29.19 -4.56 -5.56
CA ASP A 150 29.59 -3.22 -6.03
C ASP A 150 28.39 -2.33 -6.37
N ALA A 151 27.17 -2.83 -6.17
CA ALA A 151 25.94 -2.08 -6.33
C ALA A 151 25.34 -1.72 -4.96
N ASN A 152 24.56 -0.64 -4.92
CA ASN A 152 23.97 -0.12 -3.69
C ASN A 152 22.47 -0.42 -3.65
N ALA A 153 22.03 -1.19 -2.65
CA ALA A 153 20.63 -1.60 -2.51
C ALA A 153 19.67 -0.45 -2.19
N HIS A 154 20.14 0.72 -1.75
CA HIS A 154 19.29 1.90 -1.55
C HIS A 154 18.99 2.67 -2.85
N VAL A 155 19.80 2.44 -3.90
CA VAL A 155 19.66 3.11 -5.20
C VAL A 155 18.86 2.26 -6.18
N ILE A 156 18.98 0.93 -6.06
CA ILE A 156 18.24 -0.08 -6.83
C ILE A 156 16.85 -0.26 -6.25
#